data_AF-A0A838TDA9-F1
#
_entry.id   AF-A0A838TDA9-F1
#
_cell.length_a   1.000
_cell.length_b   1.000
_cell.length_c   1.000
_cell.angle_alpha   90.00
_cell.angle_beta   90.00
_cell.angle_gamma   90.00
#
_symmetry.space_group_name_H-M   'P 1'
#
loop_
_entity.id
_entity.type
_entity.pdbx_description
1 polymer ?
#
loop_
_entity_poly.entity_id
_entity_poly.type
_entity_poly.pdbx_seq_one_letter_code
_entity_poly.pdbx_strand_id
1 'polypeptide(L)'
;MGRRTEAIREGQRAADLKPADQDHFEGTEELCNLALIHARLGNNDEAISAIKKLLQTPGGVFFYEASMSLWELRLRWQWDTLRSDPRFQKLLTGQEPATVF
;
A
#
# COMPACT_ATOMS: atom_id res chain seq x y z
N MET A 1 -5.38 -9.94 -18.63
CA MET A 1 -4.98 -10.57 -17.35
C MET A 1 -4.20 -11.83 -17.70
N GLY A 2 -2.88 -11.89 -17.48
CA GLY A 2 -2.10 -13.08 -17.85
C GLY A 2 -0.74 -13.24 -17.17
N ARG A 3 -0.25 -12.18 -16.51
CA ARG A 3 1.08 -12.13 -15.88
C ARG A 3 0.99 -11.94 -14.36
N ARG A 4 0.06 -12.65 -13.71
CA ARG A 4 -0.24 -12.52 -12.27
C ARG A 4 0.99 -12.80 -11.42
N THR A 5 1.61 -13.96 -11.64
CA THR A 5 2.78 -14.41 -10.90
C THR A 5 3.98 -13.49 -11.12
N GLU A 6 4.18 -13.03 -12.35
CA GLU A 6 5.26 -12.11 -12.69
C GLU A 6 5.06 -10.74 -12.02
N ALA A 7 3.83 -10.21 -11.99
CA ALA A 7 3.53 -8.96 -11.29
C ALA A 7 3.89 -9.05 -9.81
N ILE A 8 3.48 -10.12 -9.13
CA ILE A 8 3.84 -10.34 -7.71
C ILE A 8 5.36 -10.46 -7.56
N ARG A 9 6.02 -11.24 -8.43
CA ARG A 9 7.46 -11.44 -8.37
C ARG A 9 8.23 -10.14 -8.52
N GLU A 10 7.90 -9.33 -9.52
CA GLU A 10 8.60 -8.05 -9.73
C GLU A 10 8.27 -7.03 -8.63
N GLY A 11 7.02 -6.96 -8.18
CA GLY A 11 6.65 -6.09 -7.05
C GLY A 11 7.39 -6.46 -5.76
N GLN A 12 7.49 -7.76 -5.46
CA GLN A 12 8.25 -8.23 -4.30
C GLN A 12 9.74 -7.90 -4.45
N ARG A 13 10.31 -8.14 -5.64
CA ARG A 13 11.71 -7.81 -5.91
C ARG A 13 12.00 -6.33 -5.72
N ALA A 14 11.10 -5.44 -6.15
CA ALA A 14 11.25 -4.00 -5.96
C ALA A 14 11.24 -3.62 -4.47
N ALA A 15 10.28 -4.15 -3.70
CA ALA A 15 10.19 -3.94 -2.26
C ALA A 15 11.38 -4.52 -1.48
N ASP A 16 11.99 -5.61 -1.96
CA ASP A 16 13.18 -6.21 -1.37
C ASP A 16 14.46 -5.41 -1.67
N LEU A 17 14.56 -4.82 -2.86
CA LEU A 17 15.70 -3.98 -3.26
C LEU A 17 15.73 -2.66 -2.48
N LYS A 18 14.56 -2.12 -2.13
CA LYS A 18 14.40 -0.88 -1.36
C LYS A 18 13.46 -1.12 -0.18
N PRO A 19 13.95 -1.70 0.92
CA PRO A 19 13.10 -1.96 2.07
C PRO A 19 12.53 -0.66 2.64
N ALA A 20 11.20 -0.59 2.78
CA ALA A 20 10.50 0.60 3.29
C ALA A 20 10.95 1.06 4.69
N ASP A 21 11.59 0.19 5.49
CA ASP A 21 12.11 0.55 6.82
C ASP A 21 13.53 1.16 6.76
N GLN A 22 14.18 1.13 5.59
CA GLN A 22 15.51 1.68 5.35
C GLN A 22 15.46 2.89 4.41
N ASP A 23 14.59 2.82 3.39
CA ASP A 23 14.33 3.89 2.45
C ASP A 23 12.88 4.35 2.59
N HIS A 24 12.69 5.40 3.39
CA HIS A 24 11.37 5.97 3.66
C HIS A 24 10.79 6.73 2.45
N PHE A 25 11.59 6.99 1.41
CA PHE A 25 11.15 7.70 0.22
C PHE A 25 10.81 6.72 -0.90
N GLU A 26 11.80 6.05 -1.47
CA GLU A 26 11.59 5.12 -2.59
C GLU A 26 11.07 3.76 -2.08
N GLY A 27 11.47 3.32 -0.89
CA GLY A 27 11.03 2.03 -0.36
C GLY A 27 9.55 1.98 0.02
N THR A 28 8.99 3.11 0.48
CA THR A 28 7.54 3.22 0.71
C THR A 28 6.75 3.23 -0.60
N GLU A 29 7.31 3.82 -1.66
CA GLU A 29 6.74 3.77 -3.02
C GLU A 29 6.61 2.32 -3.52
N GLU A 30 7.70 1.54 -3.44
CA GLU A 30 7.72 0.15 -3.94
C GLU A 30 6.79 -0.76 -3.13
N LEU A 31 6.70 -0.57 -1.81
CA LEU A 31 5.76 -1.31 -0.98
C LEU A 31 4.30 -0.93 -1.30
N CYS A 32 4.02 0.32 -1.66
CA CYS A 32 2.68 0.74 -2.11
C CYS A 32 2.32 0.11 -3.46
N ASN A 33 3.26 0.07 -4.41
CA ASN A 33 3.10 -0.61 -5.68
C ASN A 33 2.80 -2.11 -5.50
N LEU A 34 3.50 -2.77 -4.57
CA LEU A 34 3.23 -4.16 -4.22
C LEU A 34 1.82 -4.33 -3.62
N ALA A 35 1.41 -3.44 -2.72
CA ALA A 35 0.06 -3.45 -2.15
C ALA A 35 -1.03 -3.32 -3.24
N LEU A 36 -0.82 -2.42 -4.22
CA LEU A 36 -1.71 -2.25 -5.36
C LEU A 36 -1.78 -3.51 -6.24
N ILE A 37 -0.65 -4.17 -6.50
CA ILE A 37 -0.60 -5.44 -7.23
C ILE A 37 -1.46 -6.48 -6.51
N HIS A 38 -1.31 -6.64 -5.19
CA HIS A 38 -2.11 -7.57 -4.42
C HIS A 38 -3.61 -7.22 -4.43
N ALA A 39 -3.96 -5.95 -4.24
CA ALA A 39 -5.35 -5.48 -4.26
C ALA A 39 -6.04 -5.73 -5.62
N ARG A 40 -5.33 -5.50 -6.73
CA ARG A 40 -5.84 -5.74 -8.09
C ARG A 40 -6.02 -7.22 -8.40
N LEU A 41 -5.28 -8.10 -7.71
CA LEU A 41 -5.30 -9.55 -7.90
C LEU A 41 -6.24 -10.28 -6.92
N GLY A 42 -6.96 -9.53 -6.06
CA GLY A 42 -7.84 -10.09 -5.03
C GLY A 42 -7.10 -10.71 -3.84
N ASN A 43 -5.79 -10.47 -3.73
CA ASN A 43 -4.95 -10.92 -2.62
C ASN A 43 -5.10 -9.95 -1.45
N ASN A 44 -6.30 -9.90 -0.85
CA ASN A 44 -6.67 -8.88 0.11
C ASN A 44 -5.82 -8.92 1.39
N ASP A 45 -5.42 -10.12 1.83
CA ASP A 45 -4.64 -10.31 3.06
C ASP A 45 -3.27 -9.63 2.94
N GLU A 46 -2.57 -9.89 1.85
CA GLU A 46 -1.26 -9.31 1.55
C GLU A 46 -1.36 -7.80 1.31
N ALA A 47 -2.39 -7.35 0.58
CA ALA A 47 -2.61 -5.93 0.33
C ALA A 47 -2.84 -5.16 1.64
N ILE A 48 -3.73 -5.66 2.52
CA ILE A 48 -4.05 -5.04 3.80
C ILE A 48 -2.85 -5.07 4.74
N SER A 49 -2.04 -6.12 4.70
CA SER A 49 -0.79 -6.18 5.48
C SER A 49 0.21 -5.11 5.04
N ALA A 50 0.41 -4.94 3.74
CA ALA A 50 1.29 -3.90 3.20
C ALA A 50 0.77 -2.48 3.53
N ILE A 51 -0.53 -2.23 3.40
CA ILE A 51 -1.16 -0.95 3.78
C ILE A 51 -0.92 -0.63 5.27
N LYS A 52 -1.08 -1.61 6.16
CA LYS A 52 -0.82 -1.41 7.59
C LYS A 52 0.61 -0.97 7.86
N LYS A 53 1.58 -1.62 7.21
CA LYS A 53 2.99 -1.27 7.33
C LYS A 53 3.22 0.16 6.83
N LEU A 54 2.71 0.50 5.65
CA LEU A 54 2.84 1.84 5.08
C LEU A 54 2.23 2.94 5.96
N LEU A 55 1.08 2.70 6.60
CA LEU A 55 0.49 3.66 7.54
C LEU A 55 1.30 3.83 8.84
N GLN A 56 2.26 2.95 9.12
CA GLN A 56 3.14 3.01 10.29
C GLN A 56 4.56 3.48 9.96
N THR A 57 4.92 3.51 8.69
CA THR A 57 6.22 3.94 8.19
C THR A 57 6.15 5.41 7.78
N PRO A 58 7.08 6.28 8.21
CA PRO A 58 7.20 7.63 7.66
C PRO A 58 7.38 7.53 6.14
N GLY A 59 6.55 8.25 5.37
CA GLY A 59 6.58 8.18 3.92
C GLY A 59 6.23 9.52 3.29
N GLY A 60 6.68 9.72 2.06
CA GLY A 60 6.31 10.88 1.26
C GLY A 60 4.81 10.86 0.93
N VAL A 61 4.15 12.01 1.05
CA VAL A 61 2.81 12.19 0.47
C VAL A 61 3.00 12.68 -0.96
N PHE A 62 2.74 11.79 -1.90
CA PHE A 62 2.86 12.06 -3.32
C PHE A 62 1.50 12.32 -3.98
N PHE A 63 1.51 13.05 -5.11
CA PHE A 63 0.30 13.30 -5.90
C PHE A 63 -0.10 12.12 -6.82
N TYR A 64 0.66 11.02 -6.81
CA TYR A 64 0.45 9.83 -7.63
C TYR A 64 0.15 8.58 -6.77
N GLU A 65 -0.14 7.46 -7.42
CA GLU A 65 -0.77 6.26 -6.83
C GLU A 65 0.00 5.61 -5.66
N ALA A 66 1.27 5.97 -5.47
CA ALA A 66 2.17 5.37 -4.49
C ALA A 66 2.31 6.18 -3.19
N SER A 67 1.29 6.97 -2.83
CA SER A 67 1.17 7.66 -1.54
C SER A 67 0.26 6.87 -0.60
N MET A 68 0.57 6.80 0.70
CA MET A 68 -0.26 6.11 1.68
C MET A 68 -0.72 7.02 2.82
N SER A 69 -2.02 7.36 2.81
CA SER A 69 -2.71 8.03 3.91
C SER A 69 -4.15 7.50 4.04
N LEU A 70 -4.80 7.76 5.18
CA LEU A 70 -6.20 7.35 5.33
C LEU A 70 -7.11 8.10 4.35
N TRP A 71 -6.78 9.35 4.02
CA TRP A 71 -7.45 10.09 2.95
C TRP A 71 -7.37 9.39 1.59
N GLU A 72 -6.17 8.97 1.17
CA GLU A 72 -5.95 8.27 -0.11
C GLU A 72 -6.71 6.95 -0.15
N LEU A 73 -6.67 6.17 0.93
CA LEU A 73 -7.42 4.90 1.04
C LEU A 73 -8.95 5.09 0.94
N ARG A 74 -9.47 6.23 1.40
CA ARG A 74 -10.91 6.55 1.31
C ARG A 74 -11.33 6.97 -0.10
N LEU A 75 -10.50 7.73 -0.80
CA LEU A 75 -10.90 8.40 -2.05
C LEU A 75 -10.45 7.70 -3.33
N ARG A 76 -9.26 7.09 -3.32
CA ARG A 76 -8.65 6.54 -4.54
C ARG A 76 -9.36 5.27 -4.98
N TRP A 77 -9.72 5.23 -6.27
CA TRP A 77 -10.45 4.11 -6.88
C TRP A 77 -9.62 2.81 -6.91
N GLN A 78 -8.30 2.94 -6.83
CA GLN A 78 -7.37 1.81 -6.83
C GLN A 78 -7.61 0.84 -5.65
N TRP A 79 -8.22 1.31 -4.56
CA TRP A 79 -8.53 0.53 -3.37
C TRP A 79 -9.98 0.01 -3.32
N ASP A 80 -10.77 0.24 -4.36
CA ASP A 80 -12.19 -0.15 -4.42
C ASP A 80 -12.38 -1.64 -4.16
N THR A 81 -11.45 -2.48 -4.61
CA THR A 81 -11.49 -3.94 -4.41
C THR A 81 -11.40 -4.35 -2.93
N LEU A 82 -10.88 -3.48 -2.06
CA LEU A 82 -10.75 -3.73 -0.63
C LEU A 82 -11.89 -3.12 0.21
N ARG A 83 -12.73 -2.24 -0.35
CA ARG A 83 -13.74 -1.49 0.42
C ARG A 83 -14.82 -2.36 1.07
N SER A 84 -15.06 -3.55 0.53
CA SER A 84 -15.98 -4.54 1.11
C SER A 84 -15.34 -5.36 2.24
N ASP A 85 -14.02 -5.31 2.43
CA ASP A 85 -13.31 -6.08 3.46
C ASP A 85 -13.46 -5.39 4.84
N PRO A 86 -14.02 -6.07 5.87
CA PRO A 86 -14.19 -5.49 7.19
C PRO A 86 -12.87 -5.03 7.85
N ARG A 87 -11.75 -5.68 7.51
CA ARG A 87 -10.43 -5.32 8.03
C ARG A 87 -9.93 -4.02 7.42
N PHE A 88 -10.23 -3.79 6.13
CA PHE A 88 -9.95 -2.53 5.46
C PHE A 88 -10.81 -1.41 6.04
N GLN A 89 -12.11 -1.64 6.23
CA GLN A 89 -13.01 -0.66 6.87
C GLN A 89 -12.52 -0.26 8.27
N LYS A 90 -12.04 -1.22 9.07
CA LYS A 90 -11.45 -0.94 10.38
C LYS A 90 -10.22 -0.03 10.28
N LEU A 91 -9.36 -0.20 9.27
CA LEU A 91 -8.23 0.71 9.05
C LEU A 91 -8.68 2.15 8.79
N LEU A 92 -9.75 2.32 7.99
CA LEU A 92 -10.30 3.64 7.67
C LEU A 92 -10.91 4.36 8.88
N THR A 93 -11.25 3.67 9.97
CA THR A 93 -11.75 4.30 11.20
C THR A 93 -10.64 4.79 12.13
N GLY A 94 -9.37 4.51 11.81
CA GLY A 94 -8.23 5.00 12.58
C GLY A 94 -8.06 6.52 12.49
N GLN A 95 -7.31 7.07 13.44
CA GLN A 95 -6.73 8.41 13.30
C GLN A 95 -5.53 8.34 12.37
N GLU A 96 -5.30 9.38 11.57
CA GLU A 96 -4.04 9.49 10.83
C GLU A 96 -2.88 9.57 11.83
N PRO A 97 -1.77 8.85 11.60
CA PRO A 97 -0.57 9.03 12.40
C PRO A 97 -0.18 10.49 12.38
N ALA A 98 0.25 11.04 13.51
CA ALA A 98 0.78 12.39 13.54
C ALA A 98 1.99 12.47 12.60
N THR A 99 1.92 13.30 11.57
CA THR A 99 3.07 13.57 10.70
C THR A 99 4.14 14.28 11.52
N VAL A 100 5.23 13.58 11.80
CA VAL A 100 6.42 14.17 12.43
C VAL A 100 7.33 14.67 11.30
N PHE A 101 7.53 15.99 11.26
CA PHE A 101 8.45 16.65 10.32
C PHE A 101 9.89 16.60 10.82
#